data_AF-A0A9X7JSA0-F1
#
_entry.id   AF-A0A9X7JSA0-F1
#
_cell.length_a   1.000
_cell.length_b   1.000
_cell.length_c   1.000
_cell.angle_alpha   90.00
_cell.angle_beta   90.00
_cell.angle_gamma   90.00
#
_symmetry.space_group_name_H-M   'P 1'
#
loop_
_entity.id
_entity.type
_entity.pdbx_description
1 polymer ?
#
loop_
_entity_poly.entity_id
_entity_poly.type
_entity_poly.pdbx_seq_one_letter_code
_entity_poly.pdbx_strand_id
1 'polypeptide(L)'
;MSEQYEYFVKAAPPYTEDRPSSLWRRVGDDWEYLSLFDWTWHSVQETVSKRVPQAQVLFPVTVERAAQLESDRQVLVRYWALYVDEQDFREGESPTTVVRRRRSPERGLDESYRGSKGFWGPTQAIEESRDLRTSNPPYLVELTADDAEALLQELFGVTGVTEL
;
A
#
# COMPACT_ATOMS: atom_id res chain seq x y z
N MET A 1 20.01 26.93 -14.45
CA MET A 1 20.32 25.50 -14.36
C MET A 1 19.04 24.85 -13.87
N SER A 2 18.47 23.91 -14.63
CA SER A 2 17.26 23.21 -14.20
C SER A 2 17.59 22.42 -12.95
N GLU A 3 16.96 22.74 -11.83
CA GLU A 3 17.20 22.00 -10.60
C GLU A 3 16.69 20.56 -10.80
N GLN A 4 17.59 19.60 -10.62
CA GLN A 4 17.28 18.19 -10.86
C GLN A 4 16.80 17.57 -9.56
N TYR A 5 15.60 17.00 -9.58
CA TYR A 5 15.07 16.27 -8.44
C TYR A 5 15.91 15.02 -8.15
N GLU A 6 16.20 14.79 -6.87
CA GLU A 6 16.66 13.49 -6.37
C GLU A 6 15.46 12.67 -5.91
N TYR A 7 15.41 11.39 -6.25
CA TYR A 7 14.27 10.51 -5.96
C TYR A 7 14.63 9.46 -4.93
N PHE A 8 13.65 9.14 -4.08
CA PHE A 8 13.80 8.18 -3.00
C PHE A 8 12.54 7.33 -2.87
N VAL A 9 12.73 6.07 -2.49
CA VAL A 9 11.65 5.22 -2.03
C VAL A 9 11.73 5.02 -0.53
N LYS A 10 10.56 4.91 0.10
CA LYS A 10 10.49 4.55 1.53
C LYS A 10 10.17 3.07 1.68
N ALA A 11 11.08 2.33 2.28
CA ALA A 11 10.87 0.93 2.68
C ALA A 11 11.23 0.75 4.15
N ALA A 12 10.43 0.02 4.89
CA ALA A 12 10.68 -0.28 6.29
C ALA A 12 10.47 -1.78 6.52
N PRO A 13 11.22 -2.40 7.46
CA PRO A 13 11.09 -3.81 7.75
C PRO A 13 9.63 -4.25 7.94
N PRO A 14 9.24 -5.42 7.39
CA PRO A 14 10.09 -6.40 6.71
C PRO A 14 10.37 -6.10 5.21
N TYR A 15 9.96 -4.95 4.69
CA TYR A 15 10.04 -4.62 3.26
C TYR A 15 11.36 -3.96 2.87
N THR A 16 11.77 -4.18 1.62
CA THR A 16 12.97 -3.60 0.97
C THR A 16 12.58 -2.58 -0.09
N GLU A 17 13.58 -1.93 -0.71
CA GLU A 17 13.40 -0.98 -1.81
C GLU A 17 12.69 -1.55 -3.04
N ASP A 18 12.70 -2.87 -3.23
CA ASP A 18 11.95 -3.58 -4.29
C ASP A 18 10.45 -3.57 -4.05
N ARG A 19 10.04 -3.47 -2.77
CA ARG A 19 8.63 -3.35 -2.35
C ARG A 19 8.48 -2.10 -1.49
N PRO A 20 8.51 -0.91 -2.09
CA PRO A 20 8.43 0.35 -1.37
C PRO A 20 7.00 0.72 -1.02
N SER A 21 6.84 1.53 0.02
CA SER A 21 5.53 1.96 0.55
C SER A 21 5.15 3.39 0.18
N SER A 22 6.08 4.18 -0.37
CA SER A 22 5.84 5.53 -0.86
C SER A 22 7.03 6.00 -1.69
N LEU A 23 6.79 6.93 -2.61
CA LEU A 23 7.78 7.58 -3.46
C LEU A 23 7.94 9.05 -3.04
N TRP A 24 9.19 9.51 -3.00
CA TRP A 24 9.61 10.83 -2.56
C TRP A 24 10.54 11.45 -3.57
N ARG A 25 10.55 12.77 -3.63
CA ARG A 25 11.57 13.54 -4.36
C ARG A 25 11.95 14.79 -3.59
N ARG A 26 13.14 15.32 -3.86
CA ARG A 26 13.57 16.59 -3.29
C ARG A 26 14.33 17.43 -4.28
N VAL A 27 14.26 18.73 -4.10
CA VAL A 27 15.09 19.72 -4.78
C VAL A 27 15.67 20.65 -3.71
N GLY A 28 17.00 20.61 -3.52
CA GLY A 28 17.63 21.26 -2.38
C GLY A 28 17.08 20.74 -1.04
N ASP A 29 16.42 21.62 -0.30
CA ASP A 29 15.77 21.32 0.99
C ASP A 29 14.25 21.11 0.88
N ASP A 30 13.68 21.31 -0.31
CA ASP A 30 12.26 21.16 -0.54
C ASP A 30 11.92 19.70 -0.87
N TRP A 31 11.12 19.09 0.00
CA TRP A 31 10.70 17.71 -0.11
C TRP A 31 9.27 17.60 -0.61
N GLU A 32 9.06 16.64 -1.49
CA GLU A 32 7.76 16.26 -2.02
C GLU A 32 7.56 14.75 -1.91
N TYR A 33 6.31 14.32 -1.84
CA TYR A 33 5.93 12.91 -1.88
C TYR A 33 4.79 12.70 -2.88
N LEU A 34 4.73 11.51 -3.45
CA LEU A 34 3.61 11.09 -4.29
C LEU A 34 2.46 10.60 -3.39
N SER A 35 1.32 11.29 -3.43
CA SER A 35 0.11 10.83 -2.75
C SER A 35 -0.48 9.63 -3.48
N LEU A 36 -0.78 8.55 -2.75
CA LEU A 36 -1.43 7.35 -3.30
C LEU A 36 -2.97 7.50 -3.31
N PHE A 37 -3.48 8.69 -3.00
CA PHE A 37 -4.92 8.99 -3.00
C PHE A 37 -5.36 9.76 -4.23
N ASP A 38 -4.62 10.81 -4.59
CA ASP A 38 -4.89 11.64 -5.78
C ASP A 38 -3.82 11.50 -6.87
N TRP A 39 -2.81 10.67 -6.64
CA TRP A 39 -1.71 10.42 -7.57
C TRP A 39 -0.93 11.67 -7.98
N THR A 40 -0.84 12.64 -7.07
CA THR A 40 -0.16 13.92 -7.31
C THR A 40 1.01 14.10 -6.34
N TRP A 41 2.02 14.85 -6.77
CA TRP A 41 3.14 15.26 -5.92
C TRP A 41 2.70 16.38 -4.98
N HIS A 42 2.94 16.20 -3.69
CA HIS A 42 2.61 17.18 -2.65
C HIS A 42 3.86 17.63 -1.91
N SER A 43 3.94 18.95 -1.66
CA SER A 43 4.97 19.51 -0.80
C SER A 43 4.75 19.12 0.66
N VAL A 44 5.83 18.70 1.33
CA VAL A 44 5.82 18.43 2.78
C VAL A 44 5.50 19.69 3.59
N GLN A 45 5.86 20.88 3.07
CA GLN A 45 5.63 22.14 3.77
C GLN A 45 4.15 22.57 3.76
N GLU A 46 3.41 22.19 2.72
CA GLU A 46 2.02 22.58 2.51
C GLU A 46 1.01 21.59 3.10
N THR A 47 1.47 20.40 3.51
CA THR A 47 0.61 19.33 4.00
C THR A 47 0.68 19.16 5.52
N VAL A 48 -0.35 18.51 6.09
CA VAL A 48 -0.44 18.27 7.53
C VAL A 48 0.73 17.40 8.04
N SER A 49 1.33 16.61 7.15
CA SER A 49 2.45 15.72 7.45
C SER A 49 3.80 16.44 7.32
N LYS A 50 4.20 17.17 8.36
CA LYS A 50 5.46 17.93 8.41
C LYS A 50 6.73 17.06 8.56
N ARG A 51 6.66 15.74 8.34
CA ARG A 51 7.75 14.82 8.68
C ARG A 51 8.21 14.04 7.46
N VAL A 52 9.35 14.47 6.92
CA VAL A 52 10.18 13.66 6.03
C VAL A 52 10.54 12.35 6.75
N PRO A 53 10.55 11.20 6.05
CA PRO A 53 10.95 9.94 6.67
C PRO A 53 12.39 9.99 7.18
N GLN A 54 12.69 9.16 8.16
CA GLN A 54 14.06 9.02 8.64
C GLN A 54 14.97 8.49 7.53
N ALA A 55 16.20 8.98 7.44
CA ALA A 55 17.15 8.60 6.40
C ALA A 55 17.36 7.07 6.30
N GLN A 56 17.27 6.36 7.42
CA GLN A 56 17.45 4.90 7.48
C GLN A 56 16.36 4.08 6.77
N VAL A 57 15.23 4.68 6.41
CA VAL A 57 14.14 4.03 5.65
C VAL A 57 13.96 4.65 4.26
N LEU A 58 14.85 5.56 3.86
CA LEU A 58 14.86 6.21 2.55
C LEU A 58 16.00 5.65 1.71
N PHE A 59 15.65 5.12 0.55
CA PHE A 59 16.60 4.51 -0.38
C PHE A 59 16.59 5.34 -1.67
N PRO A 60 17.75 5.85 -2.13
CA PRO A 60 17.81 6.61 -3.37
C PRO A 60 17.47 5.72 -4.56
N VAL A 61 16.74 6.25 -5.53
CA VAL A 61 16.42 5.57 -6.79
C VAL A 61 16.72 6.47 -7.97
N THR A 62 16.95 5.87 -9.13
CA THR A 62 17.15 6.63 -10.37
C THR A 62 15.84 7.28 -10.82
N VAL A 63 15.94 8.27 -11.70
CA VAL A 63 14.78 8.94 -12.31
C VAL A 63 13.93 7.95 -13.09
N GLU A 64 14.56 6.99 -13.79
CA GLU A 64 13.87 5.96 -14.55
C GLU A 64 13.08 5.03 -13.63
N ARG A 65 13.65 4.65 -12.48
CA ARG A 65 12.96 3.81 -11.49
C ARG A 65 11.81 4.57 -10.83
N ALA A 66 11.98 5.85 -10.54
CA ALA A 66 10.90 6.68 -10.02
C ALA A 66 9.73 6.79 -11.01
N ALA A 67 10.02 7.01 -12.30
CA ALA A 67 9.01 7.06 -13.35
C ALA A 67 8.27 5.71 -13.50
N GLN A 68 8.97 4.57 -13.38
CA GLN A 68 8.33 3.26 -13.36
C GLN A 68 7.35 3.12 -12.18
N LEU A 69 7.75 3.52 -10.97
CA LEU A 69 6.90 3.46 -9.77
C LEU A 69 5.71 4.43 -9.84
N GLU A 70 5.87 5.57 -10.52
CA GLU A 70 4.79 6.51 -10.78
C GLU A 70 3.80 5.99 -11.84
N SER A 71 4.25 5.11 -12.73
CA SER A 71 3.37 4.42 -13.70
C SER A 71 2.72 3.16 -13.14
N ASP A 72 3.41 2.42 -12.28
CA ASP A 72 2.95 1.18 -11.65
C ASP A 72 2.44 1.46 -10.25
N ARG A 73 1.17 1.88 -10.18
CA ARG A 73 0.54 2.31 -8.93
C ARG A 73 0.44 1.19 -7.90
N GLN A 74 0.37 -0.05 -8.38
CA GLN A 74 0.06 -1.22 -7.56
C GLN A 74 1.25 -1.65 -6.70
N VAL A 75 2.48 -1.41 -7.17
CA VAL A 75 3.72 -1.71 -6.41
C VAL A 75 3.81 -0.94 -5.08
N LEU A 76 3.20 0.24 -5.01
CA LEU A 76 3.16 1.07 -3.80
C LEU A 76 2.03 0.67 -2.82
N VAL A 77 1.16 -0.25 -3.23
CA VAL A 77 0.05 -0.78 -2.42
C VAL A 77 0.45 -2.11 -1.79
N ARG A 78 -0.15 -2.43 -0.65
CA ARG A 78 -0.02 -3.76 -0.04
C ARG A 78 -1.36 -4.46 -0.07
N TYR A 79 -1.33 -5.77 -0.32
CA TYR A 79 -2.50 -6.61 -0.45
C TYR A 79 -2.40 -7.81 0.49
N TRP A 80 -3.55 -8.25 1.00
CA TRP A 80 -3.69 -9.45 1.81
C TRP A 80 -4.97 -10.20 1.45
N ALA A 81 -4.92 -11.52 1.44
CA ALA A 81 -6.10 -12.37 1.54
C ALA A 81 -6.61 -12.32 3.00
N LEU A 82 -7.92 -12.11 3.18
CA LEU A 82 -8.57 -12.05 4.48
C LEU A 82 -9.30 -13.35 4.80
N TYR A 83 -8.88 -14.01 5.87
CA TYR A 83 -9.59 -15.14 6.49
C TYR A 83 -10.29 -14.66 7.77
N VAL A 84 -11.36 -15.35 8.17
CA VAL A 84 -12.08 -14.99 9.41
C VAL A 84 -11.15 -15.09 10.62
N ASP A 85 -10.34 -16.14 10.68
CA ASP A 85 -9.27 -16.33 11.65
C ASP A 85 -8.19 -17.32 11.13
N GLU A 86 -7.21 -17.63 11.98
CA GLU A 86 -6.10 -18.51 11.62
C GLU A 86 -6.54 -19.99 11.51
N GLN A 87 -7.60 -20.39 12.21
CA GLN A 87 -8.08 -21.76 12.18
C GLN A 87 -8.66 -22.08 10.81
N ASP A 88 -9.53 -21.22 10.28
CA ASP A 88 -10.11 -21.37 8.93
C ASP A 88 -9.01 -21.52 7.86
N PHE A 89 -7.96 -20.69 7.94
CA PHE A 89 -6.81 -20.80 7.05
C PHE A 89 -6.11 -22.16 7.15
N ARG A 90 -5.88 -22.66 8.37
CA ARG A 90 -5.21 -23.95 8.60
C ARG A 90 -6.06 -25.15 8.18
N GLU A 91 -7.39 -25.01 8.22
CA GLU A 91 -8.35 -26.02 7.75
C GLU A 91 -8.52 -26.00 6.23
N GLY A 92 -7.91 -25.03 5.53
CA GLY A 92 -7.94 -24.90 4.08
C GLY A 92 -9.21 -24.25 3.56
N GLU A 93 -9.91 -23.47 4.40
CA GLU A 93 -11.03 -22.66 3.95
C GLU A 93 -10.58 -21.57 2.96
N SER A 94 -11.50 -21.10 2.14
CA SER A 94 -11.20 -20.02 1.18
C SER A 94 -11.21 -18.66 1.88
N PRO A 95 -10.33 -17.72 1.47
CA PRO A 95 -10.37 -16.37 1.99
C PRO A 95 -11.70 -15.68 1.62
N THR A 96 -12.17 -14.82 2.53
CA THR A 96 -13.45 -14.11 2.39
C THR A 96 -13.40 -12.96 1.40
N THR A 97 -12.25 -12.30 1.26
CA THR A 97 -12.02 -11.17 0.34
C THR A 97 -10.53 -10.79 0.31
N VAL A 98 -10.20 -9.77 -0.48
CA VAL A 98 -8.91 -9.08 -0.46
C VAL A 98 -9.00 -7.79 0.34
N VAL A 99 -7.94 -7.52 1.11
CA VAL A 99 -7.70 -6.27 1.81
C VAL A 99 -6.50 -5.58 1.18
N ARG A 100 -6.54 -4.25 1.06
CA ARG A 100 -5.41 -3.44 0.62
C ARG A 100 -5.10 -2.30 1.59
N ARG A 101 -3.85 -1.86 1.61
CA ARG A 101 -3.38 -0.67 2.33
C ARG A 101 -2.69 0.29 1.38
N ARG A 102 -3.19 1.52 1.34
CA ARG A 102 -2.53 2.67 0.71
C ARG A 102 -1.92 3.54 1.80
N ARG A 103 -0.62 3.81 1.72
CA ARG A 103 0.08 4.59 2.73
C ARG A 103 0.75 5.79 2.11
N SER A 104 0.28 6.96 2.49
CA SER A 104 0.94 8.23 2.16
C SER A 104 1.19 9.03 3.44
N PRO A 105 2.11 10.00 3.44
CA PRO A 105 2.44 10.80 4.62
C PRO A 105 1.25 11.44 5.32
N GLU A 106 0.26 11.87 4.55
CA GLU A 106 -0.98 12.51 5.00
C GLU A 106 -1.95 11.56 5.69
N ARG A 107 -2.00 10.28 5.30
CA ARG A 107 -2.79 9.23 5.96
C ARG A 107 -2.48 7.83 5.44
N GLY A 108 -2.80 6.83 6.27
CA GLY A 108 -2.99 5.45 5.83
C GLY A 108 -4.47 5.17 5.61
N LEU A 109 -4.79 4.38 4.60
CA LEU A 109 -6.15 3.89 4.36
C LEU A 109 -6.12 2.39 4.10
N ASP A 110 -6.91 1.68 4.89
CA ASP A 110 -7.12 0.24 4.79
C ASP A 110 -8.50 -0.01 4.21
N GLU A 111 -8.56 -0.82 3.16
CA GLU A 111 -9.78 -1.08 2.43
C GLU A 111 -9.95 -2.58 2.23
N SER A 112 -11.18 -3.09 2.39
CA SER A 112 -11.55 -4.43 1.92
C SER A 112 -12.42 -4.34 0.70
N TYR A 113 -12.24 -5.26 -0.25
CA TYR A 113 -13.11 -5.33 -1.40
C TYR A 113 -14.49 -5.86 -0.97
N ARG A 114 -15.53 -5.07 -1.25
CA ARG A 114 -16.91 -5.40 -0.91
C ARG A 114 -17.53 -6.09 -2.13
N GLY A 115 -17.26 -7.38 -2.31
CA GLY A 115 -17.67 -8.16 -3.49
C GLY A 115 -19.14 -7.98 -3.89
N SER A 116 -20.07 -7.98 -2.92
CA SER A 116 -21.51 -7.76 -3.18
C SER A 116 -21.87 -6.35 -3.64
N LYS A 117 -20.98 -5.38 -3.48
CA LYS A 117 -21.19 -3.97 -3.82
C LYS A 117 -20.24 -3.46 -4.91
N GLY A 118 -19.22 -4.23 -5.27
CA GLY A 118 -18.27 -3.90 -6.33
C GLY A 118 -17.34 -2.73 -6.04
N PHE A 119 -16.97 -2.47 -4.77
CA PHE A 119 -16.06 -1.36 -4.44
C PHE A 119 -15.14 -1.65 -3.25
N TRP A 120 -14.05 -0.88 -3.15
CA TRP A 120 -13.14 -0.87 -2.00
C TRP A 120 -13.69 0.00 -0.87
N GLY A 121 -14.08 -0.61 0.25
CA GLY A 121 -14.62 0.10 1.41
C GLY A 121 -13.67 0.05 2.61
N PRO A 122 -13.75 1.01 3.55
CA PRO A 122 -12.88 1.03 4.72
C PRO A 122 -12.98 -0.27 5.52
N THR A 123 -11.86 -0.69 6.12
CA THR A 123 -11.77 -1.88 6.99
C THR A 123 -10.81 -1.65 8.15
N GLN A 124 -11.00 -2.38 9.25
CA GLN A 124 -10.08 -2.42 10.39
C GLN A 124 -9.27 -3.71 10.45
N ALA A 125 -9.46 -4.63 9.50
CA ALA A 125 -8.88 -5.98 9.55
C ALA A 125 -7.35 -6.01 9.76
N ILE A 126 -6.59 -5.09 9.16
CA ILE A 126 -5.12 -5.05 9.34
C ILE A 126 -4.73 -4.56 10.75
N GLU A 127 -5.52 -3.66 11.33
CA GLU A 127 -5.31 -3.21 12.71
C GLU A 127 -5.69 -4.33 13.68
N GLU A 128 -6.88 -4.91 13.51
CA GLU A 128 -7.41 -6.00 14.35
C GLU A 128 -6.52 -7.25 14.32
N SER A 129 -5.94 -7.59 13.16
CA SER A 129 -5.02 -8.74 13.01
C SER A 129 -3.73 -8.59 13.82
N ARG A 130 -3.41 -7.37 14.28
CA ARG A 130 -2.19 -7.04 15.02
C ARG A 130 -2.47 -6.68 16.49
N ASP A 131 -3.73 -6.48 16.86
CA ASP A 131 -4.11 -6.15 18.22
C ASP A 131 -4.20 -7.42 19.08
N LEU A 132 -3.29 -7.53 20.04
CA LEU A 132 -3.22 -8.64 21.00
C LEU A 132 -4.46 -8.71 21.92
N ARG A 133 -5.30 -7.68 21.95
CA ARG A 133 -6.55 -7.66 22.73
C ARG A 133 -7.72 -8.28 21.98
N THR A 134 -7.62 -8.46 20.67
CA THR A 134 -8.68 -9.06 19.85
C THR A 134 -8.75 -10.55 20.16
N SER A 135 -9.90 -11.03 20.64
CA SER A 135 -10.04 -12.43 21.08
C SER A 135 -10.08 -13.42 19.92
N ASN A 136 -10.52 -13.00 18.73
CA ASN A 136 -10.42 -13.78 17.49
C ASN A 136 -9.99 -12.85 16.35
N PRO A 137 -8.69 -12.56 16.23
CA PRO A 137 -8.20 -11.63 15.22
C PRO A 137 -8.33 -12.25 13.82
N PRO A 138 -8.69 -11.45 12.80
CA PRO A 138 -8.66 -11.91 11.42
C PRO A 138 -7.26 -12.34 11.03
N TYR A 139 -7.17 -13.37 10.19
CA TYR A 139 -5.89 -13.84 9.66
C TYR A 139 -5.66 -13.28 8.26
N LEU A 140 -4.45 -12.74 8.06
CA LEU A 140 -4.06 -12.07 6.83
C LEU A 140 -2.85 -12.76 6.21
N VAL A 141 -2.99 -13.18 4.95
CA VAL A 141 -1.88 -13.70 4.14
C VAL A 141 -1.51 -12.67 3.10
N GLU A 142 -0.24 -12.24 3.08
CA GLU A 142 0.21 -11.21 2.15
C GLU A 142 0.19 -11.71 0.70
N LEU A 143 -0.24 -10.84 -0.22
CA LEU A 143 -0.37 -11.11 -1.64
C LEU A 143 0.48 -10.13 -2.47
N THR A 144 0.84 -10.56 -3.68
CA THR A 144 1.23 -9.63 -4.75
C THR A 144 -0.01 -8.94 -5.33
N ALA A 145 0.18 -7.92 -6.17
CA ALA A 145 -0.94 -7.30 -6.89
C ALA A 145 -1.62 -8.29 -7.84
N ASP A 146 -0.83 -9.10 -8.55
CA ASP A 146 -1.33 -10.14 -9.45
C ASP A 146 -2.11 -11.22 -8.70
N ASP A 147 -1.61 -11.69 -7.55
CA ASP A 147 -2.32 -12.67 -6.71
C ASP A 147 -3.63 -12.10 -6.14
N ALA A 148 -3.64 -10.81 -5.79
CA ALA A 148 -4.84 -10.12 -5.34
C ALA A 148 -5.89 -10.03 -6.45
N GLU A 149 -5.46 -9.69 -7.67
CA GLU A 149 -6.33 -9.62 -8.84
C GLU A 149 -6.90 -11.01 -9.19
N ALA A 150 -6.06 -12.04 -9.23
CA ALA A 150 -6.47 -13.42 -9.47
C ALA A 150 -7.48 -13.90 -8.42
N LEU A 151 -7.24 -13.59 -7.14
CA LEU A 151 -8.16 -13.97 -6.07
C LEU A 151 -9.50 -13.25 -6.16
N LEU A 152 -9.52 -11.97 -6.54
CA LEU A 152 -10.77 -11.23 -6.74
C LEU A 152 -11.56 -11.77 -7.94
N GLN A 153 -10.86 -12.19 -8.99
CA GLN A 153 -11.47 -12.87 -10.13
C GLN A 153 -12.07 -14.22 -9.71
N GLU A 154 -11.36 -15.01 -8.90
CA GLU A 154 -11.86 -16.29 -8.40
C GLU A 154 -13.10 -16.14 -7.49
N LEU A 155 -13.03 -15.23 -6.52
CA LEU A 155 -14.09 -15.06 -5.52
C LEU A 155 -15.34 -14.36 -6.06
N PHE A 156 -15.15 -13.38 -6.95
CA PHE A 156 -16.23 -12.47 -7.35
C PHE A 156 -16.42 -12.35 -8.87
N GLY A 157 -15.59 -12.99 -9.69
CA GLY A 157 -15.68 -12.90 -11.15
C GLY A 157 -15.37 -11.52 -11.72
N VAL A 158 -14.60 -10.69 -11.00
CA VAL A 158 -14.27 -9.32 -11.37
C VAL A 158 -12.81 -9.19 -11.78
N THR A 159 -12.52 -8.24 -12.69
CA THR A 159 -11.17 -7.93 -13.17
C THR A 159 -10.94 -6.42 -13.24
N GLY A 160 -9.69 -5.98 -13.20
CA GLY A 160 -9.27 -4.57 -13.20
C GLY A 160 -9.54 -3.85 -11.86
N VAL A 161 -9.81 -4.59 -10.79
CA VAL A 161 -10.26 -4.00 -9.51
C VAL A 161 -9.08 -3.47 -8.69
N THR A 162 -7.91 -4.04 -8.89
CA THR A 162 -6.66 -3.56 -8.27
C THR A 162 -6.03 -2.40 -9.05
N GLU A 163 -6.50 -2.08 -10.26
CA GLU A 163 -6.04 -0.92 -11.03
C GLU A 163 -6.44 0.37 -10.31
N LEU A 164 -5.51 1.33 -10.23
CA LEU A 164 -5.67 2.60 -9.54
C LEU A 164 -5.55 3.77 -10.52
#